data_AF-A0A7W8T129-F1
#
_entry.id   AF-A0A7W8T129-F1
#
_cell.length_a   1.000
_cell.length_b   1.000
_cell.length_c   1.000
_cell.angle_alpha   90.00
_cell.angle_beta   90.00
_cell.angle_gamma   90.00
#
_symmetry.space_group_name_H-M   'P 1'
#
loop_
_entity.id
_entity.type
_entity.pdbx_description
1 polymer ?
#
loop_
_entity_poly.entity_id
_entity_poly.type
_entity_poly.pdbx_seq_one_letter_code
_entity_poly.pdbx_strand_id
1 'polypeptide(L)'
;MENISIGDGWQDFAANLIPLDASPGQYTDMRIAFYAGAVLILETTAKVAELDAAAGIVLLERLHEEKRAFLREMKQRRQVQRGTP
;
A
#
# COMPACT_ATOMS: atom_id res chain seq x y z
N MET A 1 -7.34 9.09 -22.68
CA MET A 1 -6.95 8.83 -21.28
C MET A 1 -5.64 9.55 -21.07
N GLU A 2 -5.57 10.48 -20.12
CA GLU A 2 -4.28 11.03 -19.69
C GLU A 2 -3.42 9.89 -19.13
N ASN A 3 -2.15 9.86 -19.55
CA ASN A 3 -1.19 8.88 -19.08
C ASN A 3 -0.61 9.40 -17.76
N ILE A 4 -1.28 9.10 -16.65
CA ILE A 4 -0.84 9.49 -15.30
C ILE A 4 0.36 8.61 -14.94
N SER A 5 1.51 9.21 -14.65
CA SER A 5 2.71 8.47 -14.28
C SER A 5 2.71 8.13 -12.78
N ILE A 6 3.49 7.12 -12.39
CA ILE A 6 3.76 6.83 -10.97
C ILE A 6 4.41 8.06 -10.29
N GLY A 7 5.18 8.84 -11.05
CA GLY A 7 5.77 10.09 -10.57
C GLY A 7 4.72 11.14 -10.20
N ASP A 8 3.68 11.31 -11.00
CA ASP A 8 2.57 12.23 -10.71
C ASP A 8 1.81 11.77 -9.46
N GLY A 9 1.58 10.47 -9.33
CA GLY A 9 0.98 9.88 -8.13
C GLY A 9 1.84 10.10 -6.88
N TRP A 10 3.17 10.05 -7.00
CA TRP A 10 4.07 10.38 -5.90
C TRP A 10 3.95 11.84 -5.48
N GLN A 11 3.86 12.78 -6.42
CA GLN A 11 3.72 14.20 -6.10
C GLN A 11 2.42 14.47 -5.34
N ASP A 12 1.32 13.88 -5.77
CA ASP A 12 0.03 13.99 -5.09
C ASP A 12 0.07 13.36 -3.68
N PHE A 13 0.64 12.15 -3.55
CA PHE A 13 0.83 11.50 -2.25
C PHE A 13 1.68 12.36 -1.31
N ALA A 14 2.81 12.88 -1.81
CA ALA A 14 3.73 13.67 -1.02
C ALA A 14 3.10 14.97 -0.52
N ALA A 15 2.32 15.65 -1.38
CA ALA A 15 1.65 16.89 -1.04
C ALA A 15 0.58 16.73 0.04
N ASN A 16 -0.11 15.58 0.07
CA ASN A 16 -1.28 15.39 0.93
C ASN A 16 -1.03 14.53 2.17
N LEU A 17 -0.02 13.65 2.16
CA LEU A 17 0.13 12.60 3.18
C LEU A 17 1.48 12.64 3.92
N ILE A 18 2.49 13.33 3.40
CA ILE A 18 3.75 13.50 4.14
C ILE A 18 3.60 14.65 5.13
N PRO A 19 3.88 14.43 6.43
CA PRO A 19 3.87 15.50 7.42
C PRO A 19 4.86 16.63 7.06
N LEU A 20 4.47 17.87 7.31
CA LEU A 20 5.32 19.05 7.04
C LEU A 20 6.63 19.03 7.84
N ASP A 21 6.62 18.36 8.99
CA ASP A 21 7.74 18.19 9.91
C ASP A 21 8.45 16.83 9.76
N ALA A 22 8.13 16.08 8.70
CA ALA A 22 8.80 14.81 8.42
C ALA A 22 10.31 15.00 8.30
N SER A 23 11.06 14.23 9.09
CA SER A 23 12.51 14.20 8.95
C SER A 23 12.92 13.67 7.56
N PRO A 24 14.15 13.97 7.08
CA PRO A 24 14.62 13.44 5.80
C PRO A 24 14.58 11.91 5.71
N GLY A 25 14.81 11.21 6.83
CA GLY A 25 14.68 9.75 6.91
C GLY A 25 13.23 9.29 6.70
N GLN A 26 12.28 9.88 7.43
CA GLN A 26 10.86 9.56 7.27
C GLN A 26 10.36 9.83 5.85
N TYR A 27 10.76 10.95 5.24
CA TYR A 27 10.42 11.24 3.85
C TYR A 27 10.94 10.14 2.90
N THR A 28 12.19 9.73 3.09
CA THR A 28 12.83 8.68 2.28
C THR A 28 12.11 7.34 2.44
N ASP A 29 11.79 6.95 3.68
CA ASP A 29 11.07 5.70 3.97
C ASP A 29 9.67 5.71 3.35
N MET A 30 8.95 6.83 3.45
CA MET A 30 7.64 6.99 2.83
C MET A 30 7.73 6.91 1.30
N ARG A 31 8.77 7.48 0.70
CA ARG A 31 9.02 7.38 -0.75
C ARG A 31 9.30 5.96 -1.18
N ILE A 32 10.17 5.24 -0.46
CA ILE A 32 10.47 3.83 -0.74
C ILE A 32 9.20 2.99 -0.63
N ALA A 33 8.41 3.17 0.44
CA ALA A 33 7.17 2.45 0.65
C ALA A 33 6.13 2.71 -0.47
N PHE A 34 6.02 3.97 -0.94
CA PHE A 34 5.12 4.32 -2.04
C PHE A 34 5.49 3.59 -3.33
N TYR A 35 6.76 3.67 -3.75
CA TYR A 35 7.21 3.02 -4.99
C TYR A 35 7.20 1.50 -4.90
N ALA A 36 7.50 0.92 -3.73
CA ALA A 36 7.35 -0.51 -3.50
C ALA A 36 5.90 -0.96 -3.67
N GLY A 37 4.94 -0.19 -3.14
CA GLY A 37 3.51 -0.44 -3.34
C GLY A 37 3.08 -0.35 -4.81
N ALA A 38 3.58 0.64 -5.55
CA ALA A 38 3.30 0.80 -6.97
C ALA A 38 3.82 -0.39 -7.80
N VAL A 39 5.06 -0.83 -7.54
CA VAL A 39 5.65 -2.02 -8.18
C VAL A 39 4.83 -3.27 -7.87
N LEU A 40 4.47 -3.48 -6.60
CA LEU A 40 3.68 -4.64 -6.19
C LEU A 40 2.31 -4.71 -6.90
N ILE A 41 1.65 -3.57 -7.08
CA ILE A 41 0.37 -3.50 -7.82
C ILE A 41 0.57 -3.90 -9.28
N LEU A 42 1.61 -3.40 -9.93
CA LEU A 42 1.91 -3.74 -11.33
C LEU A 42 2.22 -5.22 -11.49
N GLU A 43 3.08 -5.78 -10.63
CA GLU A 43 3.44 -7.20 -10.63
C GLU A 43 2.22 -8.09 -10.35
N THR A 44 1.40 -7.74 -9.37
CA THR A 44 0.17 -8.47 -9.05
C THR A 44 -0.80 -8.44 -10.24
N THR A 45 -0.97 -7.28 -10.87
CA THR A 45 -1.86 -7.13 -12.03
C THR A 45 -1.36 -7.95 -13.21
N ALA A 46 -0.05 -7.90 -13.50
CA ALA A 46 0.57 -8.74 -14.53
C ALA A 46 0.36 -10.22 -14.22
N LYS A 47 0.55 -10.63 -12.96
CA LYS A 47 0.38 -12.03 -12.57
C LYS A 47 -1.05 -12.52 -12.69
N VAL A 48 -2.03 -11.71 -12.28
CA VAL A 48 -3.45 -12.02 -12.41
C VAL A 48 -3.85 -12.16 -13.88
N ALA A 49 -3.28 -11.36 -14.77
CA ALA A 49 -3.55 -11.44 -16.21
C ALA A 49 -3.04 -12.73 -16.87
N GLU A 50 -2.05 -13.42 -16.27
CA GLU A 50 -1.54 -14.71 -16.73
C GLU A 50 -2.40 -15.90 -16.27
N LEU A 51 -3.28 -15.69 -15.29
CA LEU A 51 -4.10 -16.74 -14.71
C LEU A 51 -5.42 -16.88 -15.46
N ASP A 52 -6.02 -18.07 -15.40
CA ASP A 52 -7.43 -18.18 -15.70
C ASP A 52 -8.28 -17.41 -14.68
N ALA A 53 -9.51 -17.07 -15.06
CA ALA A 53 -10.38 -16.22 -14.25
C ALA A 53 -10.64 -16.79 -12.85
N ALA A 54 -10.77 -18.11 -12.71
CA ALA A 54 -11.05 -18.74 -11.41
C ALA A 54 -9.83 -18.65 -10.49
N ALA A 55 -8.64 -18.95 -11.02
CA ALA A 55 -7.39 -18.81 -10.28
C ALA A 55 -7.08 -17.35 -9.92
N GLY A 56 -7.37 -16.40 -10.81
CA GLY A 56 -7.24 -14.97 -10.56
C GLY A 56 -8.14 -14.49 -9.42
N ILE A 57 -9.41 -14.93 -9.39
CA ILE A 57 -10.35 -14.63 -8.29
C ILE A 57 -9.80 -15.14 -6.96
N VAL A 58 -9.39 -16.41 -6.90
CA VAL A 58 -8.85 -17.01 -5.66
C VAL A 58 -7.62 -16.26 -5.16
N LEU A 59 -6.73 -15.83 -6.05
CA LEU A 59 -5.55 -15.03 -5.68
C LEU A 59 -5.96 -13.68 -5.09
N LEU A 60 -6.89 -12.96 -5.73
CA LEU A 60 -7.37 -11.67 -5.27
C LEU A 60 -8.12 -11.77 -3.93
N GLU A 61 -8.91 -12.82 -3.73
CA GLU A 61 -9.58 -13.10 -2.46
C GLU A 61 -8.58 -13.33 -1.33
N ARG A 62 -7.52 -14.10 -1.57
CA ARG A 62 -6.46 -14.32 -0.57
C ARG A 62 -5.74 -13.03 -0.19
N LEU A 63 -5.39 -12.20 -1.17
CA LEU A 63 -4.79 -10.88 -0.91
C LEU A 63 -5.74 -9.97 -0.13
N HIS A 64 -7.04 -10.03 -0.42
CA HIS A 64 -8.05 -9.30 0.31
C HIS A 64 -8.15 -9.76 1.78
N GLU A 65 -8.13 -11.06 2.03
CA GLU A 65 -8.13 -11.65 3.36
C GLU A 65 -6.87 -11.25 4.16
N GLU A 66 -5.70 -11.33 3.54
CA GLU A 66 -4.42 -10.93 4.13
C GLU A 66 -4.45 -9.46 4.54
N LYS A 67 -4.89 -8.56 3.64
CA LYS A 67 -5.10 -7.14 3.94
C LYS A 67 -6.02 -6.96 5.15
N ARG A 68 -7.14 -7.67 5.22
CA ARG A 68 -8.08 -7.57 6.36
C ARG A 68 -7.45 -8.08 7.65
N ALA A 69 -6.65 -9.14 7.60
CA ALA A 69 -5.92 -9.64 8.75
C ALA A 69 -4.94 -8.60 9.30
N PHE A 70 -4.13 -8.01 8.41
CA PHE A 70 -3.21 -6.93 8.77
C PHE A 70 -3.93 -5.73 9.40
N LEU A 71 -5.05 -5.28 8.83
CA LEU A 71 -5.82 -4.15 9.38
C LEU A 71 -6.37 -4.45 10.77
N ARG A 72 -6.82 -5.69 11.02
CA ARG A 72 -7.26 -6.13 12.37
C ARG A 72 -6.11 -6.06 13.36
N GLU A 73 -4.94 -6.57 12.97
CA GLU A 73 -3.72 -6.53 13.79
C GLU A 73 -3.30 -5.09 14.11
N MET A 74 -3.27 -4.21 13.12
CA MET A 74 -2.91 -2.80 13.33
C MET A 74 -3.90 -2.09 14.26
N LYS A 75 -5.20 -2.40 14.16
CA LYS A 75 -6.21 -1.86 15.07
C LYS A 75 -5.96 -2.32 16.52
N GLN A 76 -5.61 -3.60 16.72
CA GLN A 76 -5.28 -4.14 18.04
C GLN A 76 -4.02 -3.48 18.61
N ARG A 77 -2.94 -3.36 17.83
CA ARG A 77 -1.68 -2.71 18.24
C ARG A 77 -1.91 -1.27 18.71
N ARG A 78 -2.73 -0.50 17.98
CA ARG A 78 -3.10 0.88 18.35
C ARG A 78 -3.92 0.95 19.65
N GLN A 79 -4.74 -0.04 19.95
CA GLN A 79 -5.53 -0.09 21.19
C GLN A 79 -4.66 -0.41 22.40
N VAL A 80 -3.71 -1.34 22.26
CA VAL A 80 -2.75 -1.68 23.32
C VAL A 80 -1.88 -0.48 23.70
N GLN A 81 -1.36 0.26 22.71
CA GLN A 81 -0.56 1.46 22.95
C GLN A 81 -1.34 2.61 23.61
N ARG A 82 -2.67 2.65 23.47
CA ARG A 82 -3.54 3.66 24.11
C ARG A 82 -4.04 3.25 25.50
N GLY A 83 -3.89 1.97 25.88
CA GLY A 83 -4.35 1.42 27.16
C GLY A 83 -3.26 1.22 28.20
N THR A 84 -2.03 1.69 27.93
CA THR A 84 -0.94 1.68 28.91
C THR A 84 -0.99 3.01 29.66
N PRO A 85 -1.26 3.02 30.99
CA PRO A 85 -1.31 4.25 31.79
C PRO A 85 0.04 4.97 31.84
#